data_AF-A0A7J9TPJ8-F1
#
_entry.id   AF-A0A7J9TPJ8-F1
#
_cell.length_a   1.000
_cell.length_b   1.000
_cell.length_c   1.000
_cell.angle_alpha   90.00
_cell.angle_beta   90.00
_cell.angle_gamma   90.00
#
_symmetry.space_group_name_H-M   'P 1'
#
loop_
_entity.id
_entity.type
_entity.pdbx_description
1 polymer ?
#
loop_
_entity_poly.entity_id
_entity_poly.type
_entity_poly.pdbx_seq_one_letter_code
_entity_poly.pdbx_strand_id
1 'polypeptide(L)'
;MSLSTGILMHKGTIIVEGDAGMNTGTLLSGGTVVVQGGAGEFAAADMRAGTLIIAGKSSGYMCANMRGGAVFVKRDVKVIPPARQCQPLDSDLKLLVDV
;
A
#
# COMPACT_ATOMS: atom_id res chain seq x y z
N MET A 1 -16.70 9.53 -2.80
CA MET A 1 -16.21 8.88 -1.56
C MET A 1 -15.74 7.50 -1.96
N SER A 2 -14.43 7.23 -1.95
CA SER A 2 -13.88 5.94 -2.38
C SER A 2 -13.91 4.92 -1.23
N LEU A 3 -14.15 3.64 -1.55
CA LEU A 3 -14.25 2.57 -0.56
C LEU A 3 -12.86 1.99 -0.24
N SER A 4 -12.71 1.43 0.96
CA SER A 4 -11.49 0.70 1.30
C SER A 4 -11.32 -0.57 0.46
N THR A 5 -10.09 -1.04 0.30
CA THR A 5 -9.77 -2.23 -0.50
C THR A 5 -8.71 -3.11 0.18
N GLY A 6 -8.85 -4.43 0.07
CA GLY A 6 -7.83 -5.39 0.52
C GLY A 6 -7.69 -5.55 2.04
N ILE A 7 -8.65 -5.05 2.83
CA ILE A 7 -8.67 -5.27 4.28
C ILE A 7 -8.70 -6.78 4.58
N LEU A 8 -7.82 -7.24 5.47
CA LEU A 8 -7.70 -8.64 5.91
C LEU A 8 -7.43 -9.65 4.78
N MET A 9 -7.02 -9.21 3.59
CA MET A 9 -6.78 -10.11 2.47
C MET A 9 -5.55 -11.00 2.74
N HIS A 10 -5.66 -12.27 2.35
CA HIS A 10 -4.61 -13.30 2.57
C HIS A 10 -3.94 -13.79 1.28
N LYS A 11 -4.65 -13.78 0.14
CA LYS A 11 -4.16 -14.26 -1.15
C LYS A 11 -4.94 -13.65 -2.31
N GLY A 12 -4.38 -13.74 -3.52
CA GLY A 12 -4.98 -13.21 -4.75
C GLY A 12 -4.43 -11.84 -5.13
N THR A 13 -5.03 -11.23 -6.14
CA THR A 13 -4.67 -9.90 -6.63
C THR A 13 -5.91 -9.03 -6.77
N ILE A 14 -5.86 -7.80 -6.25
CA ILE A 14 -6.85 -6.76 -6.50
C ILE A 14 -6.18 -5.63 -7.28
N ILE A 15 -6.85 -5.17 -8.34
CA ILE A 15 -6.44 -4.01 -9.12
C ILE A 15 -7.57 -2.97 -9.05
N VAL A 16 -7.23 -1.78 -8.58
CA VAL A 16 -8.11 -0.61 -8.54
C VAL A 16 -7.58 0.38 -9.57
N GLU A 17 -8.31 0.57 -10.66
CA GLU A 17 -7.91 1.45 -11.77
C GLU A 17 -8.06 2.96 -11.46
N GLY A 18 -8.57 3.29 -10.27
CA GLY A 18 -8.74 4.66 -9.79
C GLY A 18 -8.29 4.82 -8.34
N ASP A 19 -8.96 5.71 -7.59
CA ASP A 19 -8.63 5.99 -6.19
C ASP A 19 -9.27 4.97 -5.23
N ALA A 20 -8.48 4.55 -4.24
CA ALA A 20 -8.94 3.75 -3.12
C ALA A 20 -9.20 4.60 -1.87
N GLY A 21 -10.09 4.12 -1.00
CA GLY A 21 -10.46 4.81 0.23
C GLY A 21 -9.40 4.73 1.34
N MET A 22 -9.77 5.23 2.51
CA MET A 22 -9.00 5.05 3.73
C MET A 22 -8.84 3.56 4.08
N ASN A 23 -7.83 3.23 4.89
CA ASN A 23 -7.56 1.89 5.38
C ASN A 23 -7.22 0.85 4.29
N THR A 24 -6.93 1.28 3.06
CA THR A 24 -6.57 0.36 1.98
C THR A 24 -5.36 -0.49 2.37
N GLY A 25 -5.49 -1.80 2.29
CA GLY A 25 -4.47 -2.77 2.73
C GLY A 25 -4.31 -2.89 4.25
N THR A 26 -5.23 -2.38 5.07
CA THR A 26 -5.16 -2.56 6.53
C THR A 26 -5.25 -4.03 6.88
N LEU A 27 -4.36 -4.51 7.76
CA LEU A 27 -4.24 -5.92 8.15
C LEU A 27 -3.99 -6.88 6.97
N LEU A 28 -3.52 -6.37 5.82
CA LEU A 28 -3.13 -7.20 4.69
C LEU A 28 -2.12 -8.25 5.15
N SER A 29 -2.43 -9.51 4.89
CA SER A 29 -1.74 -10.68 5.45
C SER A 29 -1.25 -11.62 4.35
N GLY A 30 -1.22 -11.14 3.10
CA GLY A 30 -0.73 -11.84 1.91
C GLY A 30 -1.43 -11.36 0.64
N GLY A 31 -1.01 -11.86 -0.53
CA GLY A 31 -1.51 -11.39 -1.82
C GLY A 31 -1.01 -10.00 -2.23
N THR A 32 -1.62 -9.45 -3.27
CA THR A 32 -1.22 -8.17 -3.86
C THR A 32 -2.41 -7.24 -4.06
N VAL A 33 -2.28 -5.99 -3.62
CA VAL A 33 -3.23 -4.92 -3.89
C VAL A 33 -2.54 -3.83 -4.68
N VAL A 34 -3.15 -3.46 -5.79
CA VAL A 34 -2.62 -2.50 -6.75
C VAL A 34 -3.63 -1.36 -6.91
N VAL A 35 -3.20 -0.13 -6.67
CA VAL A 35 -4.02 1.08 -6.79
C VAL A 35 -3.36 2.04 -7.78
N GLN A 36 -3.98 2.21 -8.95
CA GLN A 36 -3.48 3.11 -10.01
C GLN A 36 -3.69 4.59 -9.68
N GLY A 37 -4.66 4.90 -8.81
CA GLY A 37 -4.86 6.22 -8.22
C GLY A 37 -4.18 6.37 -6.84
N GLY A 38 -4.73 7.26 -6.03
CA GLY A 38 -4.32 7.48 -4.64
C GLY A 38 -5.03 6.57 -3.64
N ALA A 39 -4.55 6.59 -2.40
CA ALA A 39 -5.22 5.95 -1.27
C ALA A 39 -5.32 6.92 -0.08
N GLY A 40 -6.41 6.81 0.69
CA GLY A 40 -6.63 7.65 1.86
C GLY A 40 -5.68 7.36 3.04
N GLU A 41 -6.05 7.88 4.21
CA GLU A 41 -5.33 7.67 5.47
C GLU A 41 -5.27 6.21 5.89
N PHE A 42 -4.24 5.87 6.68
CA PHE A 42 -4.02 4.54 7.26
C PHE A 42 -3.82 3.44 6.22
N ALA A 43 -3.35 3.77 5.02
CA ALA A 43 -2.93 2.76 4.06
C ALA A 43 -1.86 1.84 4.67
N ALA A 44 -2.03 0.53 4.51
CA ALA A 44 -1.18 -0.52 5.09
C ALA A 44 -1.05 -0.50 6.64
N ALA A 45 -2.01 0.09 7.36
CA ALA A 45 -2.00 0.01 8.82
C ALA A 45 -2.10 -1.45 9.30
N ASP A 46 -1.31 -1.81 10.31
CA ASP A 46 -1.22 -3.17 10.86
C ASP A 46 -0.94 -4.28 9.82
N MET A 47 -0.41 -3.93 8.64
CA MET A 47 -0.07 -4.89 7.59
C MET A 47 0.96 -5.92 8.09
N ARG A 48 0.71 -7.20 7.80
CA ARG A 48 1.48 -8.35 8.31
C ARG A 48 2.30 -9.02 7.23
N ALA A 49 1.78 -9.09 5.99
CA ALA A 49 2.45 -9.69 4.83
C ALA A 49 1.75 -9.24 3.52
N GLY A 50 2.34 -9.58 2.37
CA GLY A 50 1.82 -9.23 1.05
C GLY A 50 2.44 -7.97 0.47
N THR A 51 1.84 -7.47 -0.61
CA THR A 51 2.33 -6.31 -1.37
C THR A 51 1.21 -5.30 -1.61
N LEU A 52 1.43 -4.04 -1.27
CA LEU A 52 0.56 -2.92 -1.63
C LEU A 52 1.31 -1.96 -2.55
N ILE A 53 0.73 -1.64 -3.71
CA ILE A 53 1.30 -0.72 -4.70
C ILE A 53 0.34 0.44 -4.91
N ILE A 54 0.81 1.67 -4.78
CA ILE A 54 0.03 2.90 -4.97
C ILE A 54 0.75 3.83 -5.95
N ALA A 55 0.17 4.07 -7.12
CA ALA A 55 0.74 4.95 -8.12
C ALA A 55 0.45 6.44 -7.85
N GLY A 56 -0.61 6.74 -7.11
CA GLY A 56 -0.99 8.11 -6.72
C GLY A 56 -0.39 8.57 -5.39
N LYS A 57 -1.01 9.61 -4.82
CA LYS A 57 -0.68 10.12 -3.49
C LYS A 57 -1.40 9.30 -2.43
N SER A 58 -0.74 9.09 -1.31
CA SER A 58 -1.41 8.72 -0.07
C SER A 58 -0.85 9.54 1.09
N SER A 59 -1.63 9.65 2.16
CA SER A 59 -1.43 10.60 3.24
C SER A 59 -1.79 9.97 4.57
N GLY A 60 -1.35 10.55 5.69
CA GLY A 60 -1.85 10.25 7.03
C GLY A 60 -1.58 8.81 7.51
N TYR A 61 -0.67 8.67 8.47
CA TYR A 61 -0.47 7.41 9.22
C TYR A 61 -0.24 6.15 8.38
N MET A 62 0.38 6.32 7.21
CA MET A 62 0.72 5.20 6.34
C MET A 62 1.67 4.23 7.06
N CYS A 63 1.43 2.94 6.86
CA CYS A 63 2.19 1.84 7.47
C CYS A 63 2.22 1.89 9.01
N ALA A 64 1.24 2.55 9.65
CA ALA A 64 1.14 2.59 11.10
C ALA A 64 1.09 1.16 11.66
N ASN A 65 2.00 0.86 12.59
CA ASN A 65 2.14 -0.48 13.19
C ASN A 65 2.33 -1.63 12.17
N MET A 66 2.84 -1.35 10.97
CA MET A 66 3.17 -2.39 9.98
C MET A 66 4.24 -3.33 10.52
N ARG A 67 3.99 -4.64 10.43
CA ARG A 67 4.84 -5.71 10.99
C ARG A 67 5.55 -6.53 9.92
N GLY A 68 5.08 -6.49 8.67
CA GLY A 68 5.69 -7.21 7.55
C GLY A 68 5.03 -6.93 6.21
N GLY A 69 5.61 -7.48 5.15
CA GLY A 69 5.23 -7.21 3.75
C GLY A 69 5.95 -5.99 3.16
N ALA A 70 5.51 -5.57 1.97
CA ALA A 70 6.10 -4.45 1.25
C ALA A 70 5.04 -3.46 0.74
N VAL A 71 5.35 -2.17 0.82
CA VAL A 71 4.51 -1.10 0.30
C VAL A 71 5.34 -0.27 -0.66
N PHE A 72 4.84 -0.08 -1.88
CA PHE A 72 5.48 0.73 -2.91
C PHE A 72 4.58 1.92 -3.26
N VAL A 73 5.11 3.14 -3.19
CA VAL A 73 4.36 4.36 -3.49
C VAL A 73 5.20 5.25 -4.42
N LYS A 74 4.63 5.74 -5.52
CA LYS A 74 5.35 6.62 -6.48
C LYS A 74 5.69 7.99 -5.90
N ARG A 75 4.98 8.44 -4.87
CA ARG A 75 5.11 9.77 -4.27
C ARG A 75 5.73 9.67 -2.89
N ASP A 76 6.45 10.72 -2.48
CA ASP A 76 6.99 10.83 -1.12
C ASP A 76 5.88 10.81 -0.08
N VAL A 77 6.09 10.01 0.96
CA VAL A 77 5.13 9.78 2.04
C VAL A 77 5.83 9.83 3.38
N LYS A 78 5.16 10.40 4.37
CA LYS A 78 5.64 10.35 5.76
C LYS A 78 5.27 8.99 6.34
N VAL A 79 6.28 8.14 6.54
CA VAL A 79 6.14 6.84 7.20
C VAL A 79 6.24 7.01 8.72
N ILE A 80 5.45 6.25 9.47
CA ILE A 80 5.47 6.25 10.93
C ILE A 80 6.18 4.97 11.44
N PRO A 81 7.02 5.06 12.49
CA PRO A 81 7.59 3.88 13.13
C PRO A 81 6.50 2.85 13.51
N PRO A 82 6.79 1.54 13.43
CA PRO A 82 8.11 0.92 13.22
C PRO A 82 8.55 0.80 11.76
N ALA A 83 7.68 1.15 10.80
CA ALA A 83 8.00 1.04 9.39
C ALA A 83 9.14 2.01 9.02
N ARG A 84 10.04 1.53 8.16
CA ARG A 84 11.18 2.30 7.65
C ARG A 84 11.05 2.46 6.15
N GLN A 85 11.26 3.69 5.67
CA GLN A 85 11.44 3.94 4.27
C GLN A 85 12.86 3.52 3.88
N CYS A 86 12.98 2.71 2.82
CA CYS A 86 14.25 2.23 2.29
C CYS A 86 14.39 2.69 0.84
N GLN A 87 15.62 2.71 0.33
CA GLN A 87 15.83 2.92 -1.10
C GLN A 87 15.29 1.71 -1.87
N PRO A 88 14.47 1.93 -2.91
CA PRO A 88 13.96 0.84 -3.74
C PRO A 88 15.07 0.26 -4.61
N LEU A 89 14.99 -1.04 -4.90
CA LEU A 89 15.82 -1.70 -5.91
C LEU A 89 15.26 -1.44 -7.32
N ASP A 90 16.07 -1.64 -8.36
CA ASP A 90 15.61 -1.50 -9.75
C ASP A 90 14.45 -2.44 -10.09
N SER A 91 14.38 -3.62 -9.46
CA SER A 91 13.26 -4.54 -9.58
C SER A 91 11.97 -3.99 -8.99
N ASP A 92 12.07 -3.23 -7.91
CA ASP A 92 10.94 -2.65 -7.19
C ASP A 92 10.33 -1.51 -7.99
N LEU A 93 11.17 -0.74 -8.70
CA LEU A 93 10.72 0.35 -9.57
C LEU A 93 9.86 -0.15 -10.73
N LYS A 94 10.12 -1.36 -11.26
CA LYS A 94 9.29 -1.96 -12.33
C LYS A 94 7.84 -2.16 -11.88
N LEU A 95 7.64 -2.54 -10.61
CA LEU A 95 6.31 -2.66 -10.02
C LEU A 95 5.55 -1.34 -9.97
N LEU A 96 6.23 -0.20 -10.11
CA LEU A 96 5.59 1.10 -10.22
C LEU A 96 5.41 1.53 -11.69
N VAL A 97 6.24 1.08 -12.62
CA VAL A 97 6.10 1.45 -14.05
C VAL A 97 4.87 0.78 -14.68
N ASP A 98 4.58 -0.46 -14.29
CA ASP A 98 3.51 -1.27 -14.87
C ASP A 98 2.10 -0.97 -14.28
N VAL A 99 1.98 0.09 -13.49
CA VAL A 99 0.74 0.54 -12.82
C VAL A 99 0.28 1.91 -13.25
#